data_AF-A0A2G9TFV5-F1
#
_entry.id   AF-A0A2G9TFV5-F1
#
_cell.length_a   1.000
_cell.length_b   1.000
_cell.length_c   1.000
_cell.angle_alpha   90.00
_cell.angle_beta   90.00
_cell.angle_gamma   90.00
#
_symmetry.space_group_name_H-M   'P 1'
#
loop_
_entity.id
_entity.type
_entity.pdbx_description
1 polymer ?
#
loop_
_entity_poly.entity_id
_entity_poly.type
_entity_poly.pdbx_seq_one_letter_code
_entity_poly.pdbx_strand_id
1 'polypeptide(L)'
;NYVPRDLLVPGTPLIRIFEINRPQIPLDFDSICNFINAVFVLQVKTTPMEFQRSVSKRNSQVIEGSGADSDGSTDFMTQSQHLKLKGQMMLLST
;
A
#
# COMPACT_ATOMS: atom_id res chain seq x y z
N ASN A 1 -3.74 -5.48 -9.56
CA ASN A 1 -4.78 -4.79 -8.76
C ASN A 1 -4.21 -4.44 -7.39
N TYR A 2 -3.29 -3.49 -7.33
CA TYR A 2 -2.69 -3.03 -6.06
C TYR A 2 -3.08 -1.59 -5.73
N VAL A 3 -3.51 -0.81 -6.74
CA VAL A 3 -4.02 0.55 -6.60
C VAL A 3 -5.41 0.62 -7.25
N PRO A 4 -6.43 1.14 -6.56
CA PRO A 4 -7.76 1.42 -7.12
C PRO A 4 -7.70 2.34 -8.34
N ARG A 5 -8.55 2.10 -9.35
CA ARG A 5 -8.50 2.85 -10.63
C ARG A 5 -8.87 4.32 -10.47
N ASP A 6 -9.76 4.63 -9.53
CA ASP A 6 -10.16 5.99 -9.16
C ASP A 6 -8.98 6.81 -8.61
N LEU A 7 -7.99 6.16 -7.99
CA LEU A 7 -6.77 6.81 -7.54
C LEU A 7 -5.73 6.96 -8.65
N LEU A 8 -5.93 6.36 -9.82
CA LEU A 8 -5.00 6.45 -10.97
C LEU A 8 -5.41 7.54 -11.98
N VAL A 9 -6.37 8.40 -11.63
CA VAL A 9 -6.85 9.49 -12.49
C VAL A 9 -5.84 10.66 -12.49
N PRO A 10 -5.53 11.29 -13.65
CA PRO A 10 -4.66 12.46 -13.71
C PRO A 10 -5.08 13.57 -12.75
N GLY A 11 -4.10 14.21 -12.11
CA GLY A 11 -4.34 15.21 -11.06
C GLY A 11 -4.52 14.62 -9.65
N THR A 12 -4.63 13.29 -9.50
CA THR A 12 -4.62 12.65 -8.17
C THR A 12 -3.25 12.85 -7.51
N PRO A 13 -3.18 13.42 -6.29
CA PRO A 13 -1.90 13.61 -5.60
C PRO A 13 -1.22 12.27 -5.30
N LEU A 14 0.07 12.16 -5.63
CA LEU A 14 0.85 10.92 -5.46
C LEU A 14 0.86 10.42 -4.00
N ILE A 15 0.86 11.36 -3.05
CA ILE A 15 0.77 11.12 -1.59
C ILE A 15 -0.48 10.34 -1.15
N ARG A 16 -1.54 10.30 -1.97
CA ARG A 16 -2.74 9.49 -1.67
C ARG A 16 -2.51 8.01 -1.92
N ILE A 17 -1.57 7.69 -2.80
CA ILE A 17 -1.34 6.34 -3.30
C ILE A 17 -0.09 5.75 -2.67
N PHE A 18 0.96 6.56 -2.53
CA PHE A 18 2.26 6.08 -2.10
C PHE A 18 2.76 6.81 -0.86
N GLU A 19 3.64 6.13 -0.15
CA GLU A 19 4.52 6.69 0.86
C GLU A 19 5.95 6.21 0.62
N ILE A 20 6.93 7.00 1.06
CA ILE A 20 8.33 6.61 1.01
C ILE A 20 8.65 5.78 2.27
N ASN A 21 9.03 4.53 2.06
CA ASN A 21 9.51 3.65 3.11
C ASN A 21 11.02 3.89 3.38
N ARG A 22 11.78 4.21 2.32
CA ARG A 22 13.21 4.57 2.40
C ARG A 22 13.58 5.64 1.35
N PRO A 23 14.41 6.65 1.71
CA PRO A 23 14.73 7.09 3.08
C PRO A 23 13.46 7.55 3.82
N GLN A 24 13.47 7.61 5.17
CA GLN A 24 12.27 8.00 5.94
C GLN A 24 12.07 9.52 5.87
N ILE A 25 11.51 9.98 4.75
CA ILE A 25 11.22 11.39 4.45
C ILE A 25 9.79 11.51 3.90
N PRO A 26 9.16 12.68 4.00
CA PRO A 26 7.89 12.94 3.32
C PRO A 26 8.02 12.85 1.79
N LEU A 27 6.94 12.40 1.15
CA LEU A 27 6.83 12.35 -0.32
C LEU A 27 6.44 13.74 -0.84
N ASP A 28 7.39 14.65 -0.84
CA ASP A 28 7.30 15.98 -1.44
C ASP A 28 8.54 16.30 -2.27
N PHE A 29 8.48 17.38 -3.06
CA PHE A 29 9.51 17.72 -4.02
C PHE A 29 10.86 18.06 -3.37
N ASP A 30 10.86 19.01 -2.43
CA ASP A 30 12.09 19.50 -1.80
C ASP A 30 12.81 18.39 -1.04
N SER A 31 12.05 17.56 -0.32
CA SER A 31 12.57 16.39 0.39
C SER A 31 13.19 15.38 -0.57
N ILE A 32 12.54 15.05 -1.68
CA ILE A 32 13.12 14.12 -2.67
C ILE A 32 14.40 14.70 -3.28
N CYS A 33 14.40 15.98 -3.64
CA CYS A 33 15.56 16.66 -4.22
C CYS A 33 16.77 16.66 -3.28
N ASN A 34 16.56 16.88 -1.98
CA ASN A 34 17.61 16.81 -0.96
C ASN A 34 18.26 15.42 -0.86
N PHE A 35 17.55 14.36 -1.27
CA PHE A 35 18.01 12.98 -1.25
C PHE A 35 18.13 12.36 -2.65
N ILE A 36 18.34 13.16 -3.71
CA ILE A 36 18.28 12.67 -5.10
C ILE A 36 19.19 11.47 -5.40
N ASN A 37 20.33 11.37 -4.72
CA ASN A 37 21.29 10.28 -4.89
C ASN A 37 20.89 8.98 -4.16
N ALA A 38 19.84 9.02 -3.34
CA ALA A 38 19.39 7.87 -2.57
C ALA A 38 18.66 6.83 -3.44
N VAL A 39 18.61 5.60 -2.95
CA VAL A 39 17.69 4.59 -3.46
C VAL A 39 16.38 4.72 -2.72
N PHE A 40 15.32 5.01 -3.47
CA PHE A 40 13.98 5.18 -2.94
C PHE A 40 13.22 3.86 -2.96
N VAL A 41 12.48 3.60 -1.88
CA VAL A 41 11.52 2.51 -1.78
C VAL A 41 10.16 3.12 -1.48
N LEU A 42 9.27 3.10 -2.46
CA LEU A 42 7.87 3.52 -2.31
C LEU A 42 7.00 2.31 -2.01
N GLN A 43 5.99 2.51 -1.17
CA GLN A 43 5.01 1.50 -0.83
C GLN A 43 3.61 2.04 -1.13
N VAL A 44 2.75 1.21 -1.70
CA VAL A 44 1.33 1.57 -1.86
C VAL A 44 0.67 1.65 -0.48
N LYS A 45 -0.01 2.76 -0.22
CA LYS A 45 -0.94 2.90 0.90
C LYS A 45 -2.12 1.97 0.66
N THR A 46 -2.09 0.79 1.27
CA THR A 46 -3.27 -0.08 1.26
C THR A 46 -4.32 0.54 2.17
N THR A 47 -5.37 1.09 1.59
CA THR A 47 -6.60 1.33 2.35
C THR A 47 -7.14 -0.03 2.79
N PRO A 48 -7.43 -0.26 4.09
CA PRO A 48 -7.88 -1.55 4.61
C PRO A 48 -9.16 -2.12 3.97
N MET A 49 -9.87 -1.34 3.14
CA MET A 49 -11.24 -1.65 2.73
C MET A 49 -11.40 -2.62 1.54
N GLU A 50 -10.37 -2.90 0.73
CA GLU A 50 -10.58 -3.70 -0.49
C GLU A 50 -10.07 -5.14 -0.46
N PHE A 51 -9.27 -5.53 0.54
CA PHE A 51 -8.78 -6.92 0.63
C PHE A 51 -9.78 -7.91 1.24
N GLN A 52 -10.87 -7.42 1.87
CA GLN A 52 -11.93 -8.28 2.37
C GLN A 52 -12.73 -8.97 1.25
N ARG A 53 -12.67 -8.49 -0.01
CA ARG A 53 -13.43 -9.09 -1.13
C ARG A 53 -12.81 -10.36 -1.72
N SER A 54 -11.57 -10.73 -1.38
CA SER A 54 -10.88 -11.91 -1.95
C SER A 54 -10.86 -13.15 -1.05
N VAL A 55 -11.21 -13.04 0.24
CA VAL A 55 -11.22 -14.20 1.16
C VAL A 55 -12.58 -14.92 1.19
N SER A 56 -13.68 -14.29 0.76
CA SER A 56 -15.03 -14.88 0.87
C SER A 56 -15.46 -15.80 -0.30
N LYS A 57 -14.59 -16.12 -1.26
CA LYS A 57 -14.94 -17.03 -2.39
C LYS A 57 -14.37 -18.44 -2.28
N ARG A 58 -14.15 -18.93 -1.06
CA ARG A 58 -13.74 -20.34 -0.85
C ARG A 58 -14.34 -21.04 0.36
N ASN A 59 -15.52 -20.62 0.84
CA ASN A 59 -16.23 -21.40 1.86
C ASN A 59 -17.74 -21.45 1.62
N SER A 60 -18.13 -22.07 0.52
CA SER A 60 -19.42 -22.77 0.48
C SER A 60 -19.19 -24.14 1.08
N GLN A 61 -19.47 -24.29 2.38
CA GLN A 61 -20.19 -25.42 2.98
C GLN A 61 -20.04 -25.42 4.51
N VAL A 62 -21.22 -25.46 5.14
CA VAL A 62 -21.61 -26.12 6.41
C VAL A 62 -21.31 -25.49 7.80
N ILE A 63 -22.44 -25.37 8.53
CA ILE A 63 -22.67 -25.51 9.99
C ILE A 63 -22.91 -24.24 10.83
N GLU A 64 -24.12 -24.23 11.42
CA GLU A 64 -24.67 -23.39 12.48
C GLU A 64 -23.86 -23.47 13.80
N GLY A 65 -23.87 -22.39 14.59
CA GLY A 65 -23.68 -22.48 16.04
C GLY A 65 -22.67 -21.51 16.67
N SER A 66 -23.20 -20.48 17.34
CA SER A 66 -22.77 -19.89 18.62
C SER A 66 -21.28 -19.80 19.04
N GLY A 67 -20.86 -18.58 19.41
CA GLY A 67 -20.08 -18.34 20.64
C GLY A 67 -18.62 -17.86 20.51
N ALA A 68 -18.36 -16.72 21.17
CA ALA A 68 -17.15 -16.29 21.88
C ALA A 68 -15.77 -16.17 21.16
N ASP A 69 -15.22 -14.96 21.27
CA ASP A 69 -13.81 -14.59 21.53
C ASP A 69 -12.68 -15.39 20.88
N SER A 70 -11.96 -14.78 19.94
CA SER A 70 -10.49 -14.94 19.88
C SER A 70 -9.79 -13.83 19.10
N ASP A 71 -9.01 -13.09 19.88
CA ASP A 71 -7.88 -12.21 19.61
C ASP A 71 -6.92 -12.65 18.47
N GLY A 72 -6.40 -11.66 17.72
CA GLY A 72 -4.95 -11.52 17.55
C GLY A 72 -4.20 -12.21 16.39
N SER A 73 -4.74 -12.38 15.17
CA SER A 73 -3.94 -13.04 14.09
C SER A 73 -4.20 -12.61 12.63
N THR A 74 -4.73 -11.41 12.36
CA THR A 74 -4.94 -10.94 10.97
C THR A 74 -3.83 -10.05 10.41
N ASP A 75 -2.91 -9.54 11.22
CA ASP A 75 -1.94 -8.51 10.78
C ASP A 75 -0.64 -9.03 10.15
N PHE A 76 -0.27 -10.30 10.37
CA PHE A 76 1.03 -10.77 9.88
C PHE A 76 1.02 -11.15 8.38
N MET A 77 -0.14 -11.58 7.88
CA MET A 77 -0.30 -11.99 6.47
C MET A 77 -0.74 -10.84 5.55
N THR A 78 -1.23 -9.73 6.11
CA THR A 78 -1.57 -8.49 5.40
C THR A 78 -0.32 -7.69 5.05
N GLN A 79 0.69 -7.72 5.92
CA GLN A 79 1.95 -7.00 5.71
C GLN A 79 2.78 -7.52 4.52
N SER A 80 2.57 -8.79 4.14
CA SER A 80 3.39 -9.49 3.14
C SER A 80 2.98 -9.22 1.68
N GLN A 81 1.94 -8.44 1.41
CA GLN A 81 1.41 -8.20 0.05
C GLN A 81 1.32 -6.72 -0.38
N HIS A 82 2.03 -5.80 0.28
CA HIS A 82 2.10 -4.43 -0.21
C HIS A 82 3.01 -4.34 -1.43
N LEU A 83 2.49 -3.82 -2.55
CA LEU A 83 3.32 -3.49 -3.70
C LEU A 83 4.37 -2.46 -3.30
N LYS A 84 5.64 -2.79 -3.53
CA LYS A 84 6.79 -1.92 -3.30
C LYS A 84 7.47 -1.62 -4.62
N LEU A 85 7.86 -0.36 -4.81
CA LEU A 85 8.63 0.11 -5.96
C LEU A 85 9.99 0.58 -5.45
N LYS A 86 11.06 -0.04 -5.92
CA LYS A 86 12.44 0.32 -5.58
C LYS A 86 13.12 0.92 -6.81
N GLY A 87 13.73 2.08 -6.66
CA GLY A 87 14.42 2.73 -7.77
C GLY A 87 15.18 3.99 -7.35
N GLN A 88 15.83 4.61 -8.32
CA GLN A 88 16.42 5.95 -8.15
C GLN A 88 15.47 7.00 -8.72
N MET A 89 15.39 8.14 -8.07
CA MET A 89 14.67 9.30 -8.57
C MET A 89 15.61 10.11 -9.47
N MET A 90 15.09 10.66 -10.56
CA MET A 90 15.86 11.55 -11.43
C MET A 90 15.13 12.88 -11.58
N LEU A 91 15.85 13.97 -11.34
CA LEU A 91 15.35 15.30 -11.64
C LEU A 91 15.55 15.54 -13.15
N LEU A 92 14.44 15.66 -13.87
CA LEU A 92 14.47 16.03 -15.28
C LEU A 92 14.44 17.55 -15.36
N SER A 93 15.46 18.15 -15.99
CA SER A 93 15.40 19.56 -16.37
C SER A 93 14.53 19.68 -17.61
N THR A 94 13.46 20.47 -17.53
CA THR A 94 12.66 20.89 -18.69
C THR A 94 13.32 22.01 -19.45
#